data_AF-A0AAT9KNX7-F1
#
_entry.id   AF-A0AAT9KNX7-F1
#
_cell.length_a   1.000
_cell.length_b   1.000
_cell.length_c   1.000
_cell.angle_alpha   90.00
_cell.angle_beta   90.00
_cell.angle_gamma   90.00
#
_symmetry.space_group_name_H-M   'P 1'
#
loop_
_entity.id
_entity.type
_entity.pdbx_description
1 polymer ?
#
loop_
_entity_poly.entity_id
_entity_poly.type
_entity_poly.pdbx_seq_one_letter_code
_entity_poly.pdbx_strand_id
1 'polypeptide(L)'
;METNEGTEEAVATQGDEHHVVLSADTNGDGKPDVWMTDTTGDGKADLYQFDTTGDGKIDVTVVEGAEEPGTDRLIVEGDGGHPPQV
;
A
#
# COMPACT_ATOMS: atom_id res chain seq x y z
N MET A 1 0.28 -2.55 33.56
CA MET A 1 0.78 -1.97 32.29
C MET A 1 -0.01 -2.68 31.22
N GLU A 2 -1.13 -2.08 30.85
CA GLU A 2 -2.00 -2.57 29.79
C GLU A 2 -1.24 -2.44 28.47
N THR A 3 -0.83 -3.58 27.89
CA THR A 3 -0.21 -3.59 26.57
C THR A 3 -1.32 -3.56 25.54
N ASN A 4 -1.35 -2.44 24.85
CA ASN A 4 -2.34 -1.96 23.91
C ASN A 4 -2.64 -2.98 22.78
N GLU A 5 -3.88 -2.88 22.29
CA GLU A 5 -4.55 -3.69 21.26
C GLU A 5 -3.69 -4.01 20.03
N GLY A 6 -3.98 -5.18 19.44
CA GLY A 6 -3.28 -5.77 18.30
C GLY A 6 -2.99 -4.81 17.16
N THR A 7 -1.71 -4.52 16.97
CA THR A 7 -1.17 -4.23 15.65
C THR A 7 -0.70 -5.57 15.11
N GLU A 8 -1.49 -6.15 14.22
CA GLU A 8 -0.95 -7.08 13.24
C GLU A 8 0.17 -6.29 12.54
N GLU A 9 1.44 -6.69 12.69
CA GLU A 9 2.56 -5.87 12.23
C GLU A 9 2.35 -5.51 10.75
N ALA A 10 2.26 -4.20 10.46
CA ALA A 10 2.16 -3.72 9.10
C ALA A 10 3.32 -4.30 8.29
N VAL A 11 3.06 -4.62 7.02
CA VAL A 11 4.05 -5.19 6.14
C VAL A 11 5.23 -4.22 6.03
N ALA A 12 6.45 -4.71 6.26
CA ALA A 12 7.62 -3.84 6.20
C ALA A 12 7.81 -3.29 4.76
N THR A 13 7.80 -1.97 4.63
CA THR A 13 8.17 -1.21 3.44
C THR A 13 9.64 -0.78 3.48
N GLN A 14 10.17 -0.21 2.40
CA GLN A 14 11.59 0.22 2.36
C GLN A 14 11.86 1.45 3.24
N GLY A 15 10.85 2.29 3.45
CA GLY A 15 10.90 3.39 4.41
C GLY A 15 9.61 3.54 5.20
N ASP A 16 9.58 4.56 6.06
CA ASP A 16 8.48 4.83 7.00
C ASP A 16 7.58 6.00 6.54
N GLU A 17 7.90 6.64 5.41
CA GLU A 17 7.10 7.75 4.87
C GLU A 17 5.87 7.21 4.12
N HIS A 18 4.92 8.11 3.79
CA HIS A 18 3.68 7.73 3.09
C HIS A 18 3.31 8.84 2.10
N HIS A 19 4.07 8.97 1.03
CA HIS A 19 3.78 9.93 -0.04
C HIS A 19 2.99 9.26 -1.16
N VAL A 20 1.67 9.48 -1.19
CA VAL A 20 0.85 9.02 -2.31
C VAL A 20 1.29 9.77 -3.56
N VAL A 21 1.91 9.04 -4.50
CA VAL A 21 2.38 9.58 -5.78
C VAL A 21 1.32 9.46 -6.86
N LEU A 22 0.44 8.46 -6.77
CA LEU A 22 -0.68 8.28 -7.70
C LEU A 22 -1.87 7.64 -7.00
N SER A 23 -3.06 8.15 -7.30
CA SER A 23 -4.33 7.48 -7.06
C SER A 23 -5.15 7.52 -8.36
N ALA A 24 -5.78 6.41 -8.74
CA ALA A 24 -6.57 6.33 -9.96
C ALA A 24 -7.87 5.57 -9.74
N ASP A 25 -8.93 6.07 -10.39
CA ASP A 25 -10.19 5.38 -10.63
C ASP A 25 -10.08 4.74 -12.02
N THR A 26 -9.86 3.43 -12.09
CA THR A 26 -9.68 2.68 -13.33
C THR A 26 -10.99 2.05 -13.82
N ASN A 27 -12.00 1.92 -12.96
CA ASN A 27 -13.29 1.33 -13.28
C ASN A 27 -14.40 2.37 -13.62
N GLY A 28 -14.19 3.64 -13.28
CA GLY A 28 -15.05 4.78 -13.60
C GLY A 28 -16.23 5.00 -12.65
N ASP A 29 -16.19 4.47 -11.42
CA ASP A 29 -17.26 4.62 -10.43
C ASP A 29 -17.17 5.90 -9.59
N GLY A 30 -16.11 6.68 -9.77
CA GLY A 30 -15.83 7.91 -9.04
C GLY A 30 -15.04 7.72 -7.75
N LYS A 31 -14.56 6.51 -7.47
CA LYS A 31 -13.66 6.21 -6.35
C LYS A 31 -12.33 5.68 -6.87
N PRO A 32 -11.20 6.07 -6.25
CA PRO A 32 -9.93 5.45 -6.57
C PRO A 32 -9.96 3.95 -6.24
N ASP A 33 -9.40 3.15 -7.14
CA ASP A 33 -9.23 1.69 -7.00
C ASP A 33 -7.75 1.25 -7.12
N VAL A 34 -6.84 2.20 -7.37
CA VAL A 34 -5.39 1.99 -7.36
C VAL A 34 -4.70 3.12 -6.59
N TRP A 35 -3.73 2.76 -5.75
CA TRP A 35 -2.80 3.68 -5.09
C TRP A 35 -1.35 3.24 -5.28
N MET A 36 -0.47 4.22 -5.45
CA MET A 36 0.98 4.05 -5.45
C MET A 36 1.57 5.02 -4.44
N THR A 37 2.36 4.49 -3.51
CA THR A 37 2.94 5.24 -2.39
C THR A 37 4.45 5.08 -2.39
N ASP A 38 5.15 6.20 -2.25
CA ASP A 38 6.58 6.27 -1.99
C ASP A 38 6.81 6.38 -0.48
N THR A 39 7.41 5.34 0.09
CA THR A 39 7.73 5.28 1.52
C THR A 39 9.16 5.71 1.84
N THR A 40 9.98 5.89 0.80
CA THR A 40 11.40 6.24 0.90
C THR A 40 11.69 7.72 0.67
N GLY A 41 10.76 8.44 0.05
CA GLY A 41 10.89 9.84 -0.32
C GLY A 41 11.78 10.09 -1.54
N ASP A 42 12.13 9.05 -2.30
CA ASP A 42 13.02 9.14 -3.47
C ASP A 42 12.28 9.48 -4.78
N GLY A 43 10.94 9.55 -4.73
CA GLY A 43 10.06 9.82 -5.85
C GLY A 43 9.61 8.57 -6.62
N LYS A 44 9.98 7.35 -6.18
CA LYS A 44 9.51 6.08 -6.75
C LYS A 44 8.59 5.38 -5.76
N ALA A 45 7.48 4.85 -6.26
CA ALA A 45 6.61 4.04 -5.42
C ALA A 45 7.25 2.67 -5.14
N ASP A 46 7.19 2.27 -3.88
CA ASP A 46 7.56 0.94 -3.39
C ASP A 46 6.38 0.20 -2.73
N LEU A 47 5.25 0.89 -2.52
CA LEU A 47 4.00 0.33 -2.02
C LEU A 47 2.86 0.55 -3.03
N TYR A 48 2.18 -0.53 -3.41
CA TYR A 48 1.11 -0.53 -4.41
C TYR A 48 -0.13 -1.22 -3.85
N GLN A 49 -1.31 -0.61 -4.02
CA GLN A 49 -2.55 -1.11 -3.43
C GLN A 49 -3.70 -1.07 -4.43
N PHE A 50 -4.55 -2.10 -4.37
CA PHE A 50 -5.61 -2.33 -5.35
C PHE A 50 -6.92 -2.72 -4.66
N ASP A 51 -7.99 -2.01 -5.00
CA ASP A 51 -9.39 -2.42 -4.76
C ASP A 51 -9.91 -3.11 -6.04
N THR A 52 -9.79 -4.43 -6.07
CA THR A 52 -10.15 -5.24 -7.24
C THR A 52 -11.65 -5.57 -7.29
N THR A 53 -12.36 -5.38 -6.19
CA THR A 53 -13.80 -5.67 -6.06
C THR A 53 -14.68 -4.43 -6.20
N GLY A 54 -14.10 -3.23 -6.05
CA GLY A 54 -14.80 -1.95 -6.08
C GLY A 54 -15.64 -1.69 -4.84
N ASP A 55 -15.33 -2.33 -3.71
CA ASP A 55 -16.09 -2.18 -2.47
C ASP A 55 -15.60 -1.01 -1.59
N GLY A 56 -14.51 -0.36 -2.00
CA GLY A 56 -13.84 0.73 -1.31
C GLY A 56 -12.77 0.27 -0.32
N LYS A 57 -12.42 -1.02 -0.28
CA LYS A 57 -11.33 -1.57 0.54
C LYS A 57 -10.23 -2.14 -0.34
N ILE A 58 -9.02 -2.12 0.18
CA ILE A 58 -7.89 -2.74 -0.50
C ILE A 58 -8.02 -4.26 -0.38
N ASP A 59 -8.01 -4.93 -1.53
CA ASP A 59 -8.00 -6.38 -1.62
C ASP A 59 -6.58 -6.94 -1.64
N VAL A 60 -5.65 -6.21 -2.27
CA VAL A 60 -4.28 -6.66 -2.47
C VAL A 60 -3.32 -5.50 -2.30
N THR A 61 -2.25 -5.78 -1.56
CA THR A 61 -1.09 -4.90 -1.39
C THR A 61 0.16 -5.59 -1.93
N VAL A 62 0.96 -4.84 -2.70
CA VAL A 62 2.25 -5.27 -3.23
C VAL A 62 3.32 -4.33 -2.68
N VAL A 63 4.35 -4.91 -2.05
CA VAL A 63 5.50 -4.19 -1.52
C VAL A 63 6.74 -4.62 -2.27
N GLU A 64 7.49 -3.66 -2.81
CA GLU A 64 8.85 -3.89 -3.27
C GLU A 64 9.76 -3.80 -2.05
N GLY A 65 10.38 -4.91 -1.65
CA GLY A 65 11.26 -4.99 -0.49
C GLY A 65 12.71 -4.58 -0.76
N ALA A 66 13.06 -4.33 -2.02
CA ALA A 66 14.41 -3.97 -2.44
C ALA A 66 14.39 -2.79 -3.41
N GLU A 67 15.47 -2.00 -3.39
CA GLU A 67 15.65 -0.87 -4.31
C GLU A 67 15.67 -1.31 -5.78
N GLU A 68 16.11 -2.54 -6.04
CA GLU A 68 16.08 -3.14 -7.38
C GLU A 68 14.71 -3.76 -7.66
N PRO A 69 13.93 -3.23 -8.63
CA PRO A 69 12.57 -3.68 -8.86
C PRO A 69 12.52 -5.17 -9.26
N GLY A 70 11.59 -5.90 -8.66
CA GLY A 70 11.34 -7.31 -8.96
C GLY A 70 12.36 -8.30 -8.39
N THR A 71 13.31 -7.84 -7.56
CA THR A 71 14.25 -8.73 -6.84
C THR A 71 13.70 -9.23 -5.52
N ASP A 72 12.88 -8.42 -4.86
CA ASP A 72 12.15 -8.79 -3.65
C ASP A 72 10.76 -8.14 -3.70
N ARG A 73 9.74 -8.97 -3.93
CA ARG A 73 8.35 -8.54 -4.00
C ARG A 73 7.50 -9.37 -3.07
N LEU A 74 6.82 -8.69 -2.15
CA LEU A 74 5.85 -9.28 -1.26
C LEU A 74 4.44 -8.91 -1.71
N ILE A 75 3.57 -9.91 -1.79
CA ILE A 75 2.15 -9.74 -2.12
C ILE A 75 1.36 -10.18 -0.89
N VAL A 76 0.47 -9.32 -0.43
CA VAL A 76 -0.32 -9.52 0.79
C VAL A 76 -1.79 -9.26 0.47
N GLU A 77 -2.67 -10.08 1.03
CA GLU A 77 -4.11 -9.85 0.96
C GLU A 77 -4.51 -8.74 1.93
N GLY A 78 -5.45 -7.89 1.53
CA GLY A 78 -5.86 -6.69 2.27
C GLY A 78 -4.91 -5.50 2.09
N ASP A 79 -5.03 -4.52 2.99
CA ASP A 79 -4.21 -3.30 2.99
C ASP A 79 -2.80 -3.49 3.56
N GLY A 80 -2.49 -4.67 4.11
CA GLY A 80 -1.17 -4.96 4.67
C GLY A 80 -0.80 -4.10 5.89
N GLY A 81 -1.78 -3.48 6.56
CA GLY A 81 -1.55 -2.52 7.65
C GLY A 81 -1.27 -1.09 7.16
N HIS A 82 -1.41 -0.83 5.86
CA HIS A 82 -1.24 0.47 5.24
C HIS A 82 -2.59 0.98 4.69
N PRO A 83 -3.45 1.59 5.49
CA PRO A 83 -4.70 2.16 4.95
C PRO A 83 -4.38 3.29 3.95
N PRO A 84 -5.03 3.33 2.77
CA PRO A 84 -4.82 4.41 1.81
C PRO A 84 -5.22 5.75 2.42
N GLN A 85 -4.33 6.73 2.29
CA GLN A 85 -4.57 8.10 2.76
C GLN A 85 -5.31 8.88 1.67
N VAL A 86 -6.48 9.44 2.01
CA VAL A 86 -7.37 10.25 1.13
C VAL A 86 -7.24 11.74 1.39
#